data_AF-A0A3P1UNA5-F1
#
_entry.id   AF-A0A3P1UNA5-F1
#
_cell.length_a   1.000
_cell.length_b   1.000
_cell.length_c   1.000
_cell.angle_alpha   90.00
_cell.angle_beta   90.00
_cell.angle_gamma   90.00
#
_symmetry.space_group_name_H-M   'P 1'
#
loop_
_entity.id
_entity.type
_entity.pdbx_description
1 polymer ?
#
loop_
_entity_poly.entity_id
_entity_poly.type
_entity_poly.pdbx_seq_one_letter_code
_entity_poly.pdbx_strand_id
1 'polypeptide(L)'
;MEIKKYILKKFDYDINVSNKKFYTPDETIKQKLGINVKVLKDRKNMKLAFKIDMIDNDNINILKLKVEYILTLNNEVLDINKSFVKKILSKFYPIFSKLVLNFYNSIGLNNIQLPEF
;
A
#
# COMPACT_ATOMS: atom_id res chain seq x y z
N MET A 1 -21.58 1.24 -3.44
CA MET A 1 -20.45 2.18 -3.40
C MET A 1 -19.40 1.75 -4.39
N GLU A 2 -19.01 2.66 -5.26
CA GLU A 2 -18.05 2.46 -6.34
C GLU A 2 -17.06 3.61 -6.37
N ILE A 3 -15.84 3.30 -6.78
CA ILE A 3 -14.76 4.27 -6.96
C ILE A 3 -14.92 4.81 -8.38
N LYS A 4 -15.24 6.10 -8.50
CA LYS A 4 -15.41 6.78 -9.78
C LYS A 4 -14.08 6.96 -10.50
N LYS A 5 -13.09 7.44 -9.73
CA LYS A 5 -11.72 7.71 -10.18
C LYS A 5 -10.78 7.70 -8.98
N TYR A 6 -9.51 7.57 -9.25
CA TYR A 6 -8.45 7.73 -8.25
C TYR A 6 -7.29 8.51 -8.84
N ILE A 7 -6.53 9.16 -7.96
CA ILE A 7 -5.30 9.87 -8.27
C ILE A 7 -4.22 9.34 -7.34
N LEU A 8 -3.11 8.87 -7.89
CA LEU A 8 -1.88 8.64 -7.13
C LEU A 8 -1.31 10.01 -6.74
N LYS A 9 -1.38 10.34 -5.45
CA LYS A 9 -0.92 11.63 -4.93
C LYS A 9 0.56 11.60 -4.59
N LYS A 10 1.02 10.49 -4.00
CA LYS A 10 2.40 10.35 -3.52
C LYS A 10 2.84 8.90 -3.59
N PHE A 11 4.08 8.69 -4.03
CA PHE A 11 4.75 7.41 -4.02
C PHE A 11 6.16 7.65 -3.49
N ASP A 12 6.36 7.45 -2.18
CA ASP A 12 7.67 7.60 -1.53
C ASP A 12 8.20 6.23 -1.16
N TYR A 13 9.52 6.04 -1.30
CA TYR A 13 10.19 4.87 -0.79
C TYR A 13 11.57 5.22 -0.25
N ASP A 14 12.04 4.42 0.70
CA ASP A 14 13.38 4.46 1.27
C ASP A 14 13.93 3.04 1.30
N ILE A 15 15.13 2.86 0.73
CA ILE A 15 15.80 1.56 0.61
C ILE A 15 17.10 1.65 1.39
N ASN A 16 17.34 0.68 2.26
CA ASN A 16 18.57 0.62 3.02
C ASN A 16 19.72 0.05 2.17
N VAL A 17 20.45 0.95 1.49
CA VAL A 17 21.61 0.58 0.66
C VAL A 17 22.89 0.32 1.47
N SER A 18 22.87 0.58 2.79
CA SER A 18 24.04 0.37 3.65
C SER A 18 24.26 -1.10 3.98
N ASN A 19 23.17 -1.89 4.02
CA ASN A 19 23.24 -3.33 4.11
C ASN A 19 23.45 -3.90 2.70
N LYS A 20 24.70 -4.13 2.29
CA LYS A 20 25.07 -4.75 0.98
C LYS A 20 24.65 -6.23 0.87
N LYS A 21 23.75 -6.69 1.73
CA LYS A 21 23.27 -8.06 1.75
C LYS A 21 22.36 -8.29 0.54
N PHE A 22 22.74 -9.25 -0.29
CA PHE A 22 21.88 -9.75 -1.35
C PHE A 22 20.94 -10.78 -0.74
N TYR A 23 19.64 -10.49 -0.75
CA TYR A 23 18.63 -11.41 -0.24
C TYR A 23 18.45 -12.57 -1.23
N THR A 24 18.64 -13.80 -0.76
CA THR A 24 18.39 -15.01 -1.56
C THR A 24 16.93 -15.45 -1.41
N PRO A 25 16.38 -16.25 -2.36
CA PRO A 25 14.99 -16.71 -2.29
C PRO A 25 14.63 -17.49 -1.01
N ASP A 26 15.61 -18.11 -0.34
CA ASP A 26 15.41 -18.92 0.86
C ASP A 26 15.34 -18.08 2.16
N GLU A 27 15.65 -16.79 2.08
CA GLU A 27 15.58 -15.90 3.24
C GLU A 27 14.16 -15.43 3.52
N THR A 28 13.76 -15.49 4.78
CA THR A 28 12.46 -14.98 5.21
C THR A 28 12.51 -13.46 5.32
N ILE A 29 11.64 -12.79 4.56
CA ILE A 29 11.40 -11.35 4.64
C ILE A 29 10.05 -11.12 5.30
N LYS A 30 10.02 -10.30 6.35
CA LYS A 30 8.78 -9.91 7.03
C LYS A 30 8.28 -8.59 6.47
N GLN A 31 6.98 -8.50 6.26
CA GLN A 31 6.32 -7.28 5.79
C GLN A 31 5.22 -6.85 6.74
N LYS A 32 5.14 -5.55 7.02
CA LYS A 32 4.08 -4.93 7.82
C LYS A 32 3.30 -3.95 6.97
N LEU A 33 2.02 -4.26 6.74
CA LEU A 33 1.08 -3.40 6.04
C LEU A 33 0.36 -2.48 7.02
N GLY A 34 0.43 -1.17 6.78
CA GLY A 34 -0.37 -0.15 7.45
C GLY A 34 -1.30 0.53 6.46
N ILE A 35 -2.59 0.61 6.79
CA ILE A 35 -3.60 1.29 5.96
C ILE A 35 -4.25 2.40 6.77
N ASN A 36 -4.27 3.60 6.23
CA ASN A 36 -5.01 4.72 6.80
C ASN A 36 -6.05 5.25 5.80
N VAL A 37 -7.27 5.40 6.27
CA VAL A 37 -8.43 5.82 5.48
C VAL A 37 -9.04 7.06 6.11
N LYS A 38 -9.18 8.13 5.32
CA LYS A 38 -9.77 9.39 5.78
C LYS A 38 -10.70 9.95 4.70
N VAL A 39 -11.99 10.10 5.02
CA VAL A 39 -12.93 10.82 4.16
C VAL A 39 -12.66 12.32 4.26
N LEU A 40 -12.74 13.02 3.12
CA LEU A 40 -12.55 14.46 3.02
C LEU A 40 -13.85 15.21 3.32
N LYS A 41 -13.76 16.53 3.51
CA LYS A 41 -14.89 17.37 3.93
C LYS A 41 -16.10 17.29 2.99
N ASP A 42 -15.86 17.10 1.68
CA ASP A 42 -16.90 16.98 0.67
C ASP A 42 -17.67 15.65 0.70
N ARG A 43 -17.27 14.69 1.54
CA ARG A 43 -17.82 13.34 1.68
C ARG A 43 -17.84 12.51 0.39
N LYS A 44 -17.32 13.01 -0.72
CA LYS A 44 -17.19 12.30 -2.01
C LYS A 44 -15.76 11.84 -2.25
N ASN A 45 -14.79 12.51 -1.64
CA ASN A 45 -13.39 12.17 -1.77
C ASN A 45 -12.85 11.52 -0.50
N MET A 46 -11.91 10.61 -0.68
CA MET A 46 -11.28 9.86 0.41
C MET A 46 -9.77 9.83 0.16
N LYS A 47 -8.99 10.17 1.20
CA LYS A 47 -7.57 9.90 1.23
C LYS A 47 -7.35 8.46 1.70
N LEU A 48 -6.58 7.72 0.92
CA LEU A 48 -6.17 6.36 1.24
C LEU A 48 -4.64 6.32 1.23
N ALA A 49 -4.03 5.90 2.35
CA ALA A 49 -2.59 5.81 2.47
C ALA A 49 -2.19 4.40 2.88
N PHE A 50 -1.32 3.78 2.08
CA PHE A 50 -0.70 2.51 2.36
C PHE A 50 0.75 2.73 2.80
N LYS A 51 1.18 1.96 3.78
CA LYS A 51 2.57 1.87 4.22
C LYS A 51 2.98 0.41 4.23
N ILE A 52 4.13 0.10 3.67
CA ILE A 52 4.74 -1.23 3.78
C ILE A 52 6.14 -1.03 4.34
N ASP A 53 6.37 -1.63 5.51
CA ASP A 53 7.70 -1.76 6.08
C ASP A 53 8.16 -3.21 5.85
N MET A 54 9.28 -3.36 5.16
CA MET A 54 9.91 -4.64 4.87
C MET A 54 11.18 -4.76 5.70
N ILE A 55 11.24 -5.81 6.52
CA ILE A 55 12.36 -6.08 7.42
C ILE A 55 12.85 -7.51 7.22
N ASP A 56 14.15 -7.73 7.39
CA ASP A 56 14.70 -9.08 7.42
C ASP A 56 14.60 -9.72 8.82
N ASN A 57 15.14 -10.93 8.94
CA ASN A 57 15.13 -11.68 10.19
C ASN A 57 15.92 -11.01 11.33
N ASP A 58 16.88 -10.15 11.00
CA ASP A 58 17.69 -9.38 11.95
C ASP A 58 17.02 -8.03 12.32
N ASN A 59 15.77 -7.83 11.88
CA ASN A 59 14.99 -6.60 12.02
C ASN A 59 15.65 -5.39 11.31
N ILE A 60 16.50 -5.63 10.32
CA ILE A 60 17.07 -4.57 9.50
C ILE A 60 16.01 -4.15 8.48
N ASN A 61 15.77 -2.85 8.37
CA ASN A 61 14.87 -2.31 7.34
C ASN A 61 15.50 -2.53 5.97
N ILE A 62 14.74 -3.16 5.07
CA ILE A 62 15.07 -3.36 3.66
C ILE A 62 14.47 -2.22 2.83
N LEU A 63 13.16 -2.04 3.00
CA LEU A 63 12.35 -1.08 2.25
C LEU A 63 11.28 -0.49 3.16
N LYS A 64 11.10 0.83 3.09
CA LYS A 64 9.92 1.52 3.62
C LYS A 64 9.21 2.18 2.46
N LEU A 65 7.99 1.75 2.18
CA LEU A 65 7.16 2.27 1.09
C LEU A 65 5.97 3.01 1.68
N LYS A 66 5.64 4.18 1.11
CA LYS A 66 4.44 4.92 1.42
C LYS A 66 3.77 5.39 0.14
N VAL A 67 2.53 4.93 -0.08
CA VAL A 67 1.73 5.27 -1.25
C VAL A 67 0.44 5.96 -0.81
N GLU A 68 0.19 7.16 -1.31
CA GLU A 68 -1.00 7.94 -1.00
C GLU A 68 -1.86 8.16 -2.24
N TYR A 69 -3.17 7.93 -2.09
CA TYR A 69 -4.18 8.14 -3.11
C TYR A 69 -5.25 9.11 -2.63
N ILE A 70 -5.87 9.78 -3.59
CA ILE A 70 -7.19 10.39 -3.44
C ILE A 70 -8.17 9.61 -4.31
N LEU A 71 -9.19 9.03 -3.68
CA LEU A 71 -10.29 8.34 -4.34
C LEU A 71 -11.49 9.28 -4.41
N THR A 72 -12.15 9.35 -5.56
CA THR A 72 -13.47 9.97 -5.70
C THR A 72 -14.50 8.86 -5.81
N LEU A 73 -15.54 8.92 -4.98
CA LEU A 73 -16.63 7.96 -4.95
C LEU A 73 -17.80 8.44 -5.82
N ASN A 74 -18.61 7.52 -6.32
CA ASN A 74 -19.80 7.85 -7.11
C ASN A 74 -20.86 8.60 -6.29
N ASN A 75 -20.96 8.29 -4.99
CA ASN A 75 -21.93 8.86 -4.06
C ASN A 75 -21.22 9.38 -2.80
N GLU A 76 -21.91 10.27 -2.07
CA GLU A 76 -21.44 10.75 -0.77
C GLU A 76 -21.41 9.63 0.28
N VAL A 77 -20.42 9.68 1.16
CA VAL A 77 -20.30 8.80 2.31
C VAL A 77 -21.10 9.37 3.46
N LEU A 78 -22.16 8.67 3.85
CA LEU A 78 -23.02 9.04 4.97
C LEU A 78 -22.45 8.54 6.31
N ASP A 79 -21.87 7.33 6.32
CA ASP A 79 -21.28 6.70 7.50
C ASP A 79 -20.00 5.95 7.15
N ILE A 80 -18.98 6.08 8.00
CA ILE A 80 -17.65 5.49 7.83
C ILE A 80 -17.49 4.37 8.86
N ASN A 81 -18.18 3.27 8.61
CA ASN A 81 -18.04 2.07 9.43
C ASN A 81 -17.03 1.07 8.84
N LYS A 82 -16.68 0.05 9.63
CA LYS A 82 -15.70 -0.99 9.25
C LYS A 82 -16.10 -1.71 7.96
N SER A 83 -17.39 -1.98 7.77
CA SER A 83 -17.90 -2.65 6.57
C SER A 83 -17.69 -1.81 5.31
N PHE A 84 -17.99 -0.52 5.40
CA PHE A 84 -17.74 0.44 4.32
C PHE A 84 -16.26 0.50 3.94
N VAL A 85 -15.36 0.65 4.93
CA VAL A 85 -13.91 0.69 4.70
C VAL A 85 -13.44 -0.60 4.05
N LYS A 86 -13.84 -1.77 4.55
CA LYS A 86 -13.48 -3.07 3.98
C LYS A 86 -13.92 -3.20 2.52
N LYS A 87 -15.11 -2.70 2.16
CA LYS A 87 -15.64 -2.72 0.79
C LYS A 87 -14.87 -1.81 -0.17
N ILE A 88 -14.38 -0.66 0.30
CA ILE A 88 -13.53 0.21 -0.51
C ILE A 88 -12.16 -0.44 -0.70
N LEU A 89 -11.55 -0.94 0.37
CA LEU A 89 -10.25 -1.59 0.32
C LEU A 89 -10.28 -2.84 -0.55
N SER A 90 -11.32 -3.69 -0.49
CA SER A 90 -11.37 -4.91 -1.31
C SER A 90 -11.39 -4.61 -2.80
N LYS A 91 -11.99 -3.49 -3.20
CA LYS A 91 -11.98 -3.03 -4.60
C LYS A 91 -10.67 -2.37 -5.00
N PHE A 92 -10.02 -1.66 -4.08
CA PHE A 92 -8.84 -0.86 -4.40
C PHE A 92 -7.52 -1.60 -4.21
N TYR A 93 -7.48 -2.58 -3.31
CA TYR A 93 -6.28 -3.35 -2.99
C TYR A 93 -5.65 -4.00 -4.23
N PRO A 94 -6.40 -4.64 -5.15
CA PRO A 94 -5.80 -5.21 -6.36
C PRO A 94 -5.06 -4.18 -7.22
N ILE A 95 -5.55 -2.93 -7.29
CA ILE A 95 -4.92 -1.84 -8.04
C ILE A 95 -3.60 -1.45 -7.36
N PHE A 96 -3.64 -1.29 -6.03
CA PHE A 96 -2.46 -1.02 -5.22
C PHE A 96 -1.42 -2.14 -5.33
N SER A 97 -1.82 -3.41 -5.17
CA SER A 97 -0.93 -4.56 -5.23
C SER A 97 -0.24 -4.66 -6.59
N LYS A 98 -0.96 -4.44 -7.70
CA LYS A 98 -0.36 -4.43 -9.03
C LYS A 98 0.72 -3.35 -9.17
N LEU A 99 0.47 -2.14 -8.67
CA LEU A 99 1.47 -1.07 -8.69
C LEU A 99 2.73 -1.45 -7.89
N VAL A 100 2.55 -1.95 -6.66
CA VAL A 100 3.67 -2.24 -5.77
C VAL A 100 4.47 -3.45 -6.25
N LEU A 101 3.83 -4.51 -6.75
CA LEU A 101 4.54 -5.67 -7.32
C LEU A 101 5.39 -5.28 -8.53
N ASN A 102 4.86 -4.41 -9.40
CA ASN A 102 5.65 -3.88 -10.52
C ASN A 102 6.87 -3.08 -10.02
N PHE A 103 6.69 -2.27 -8.98
CA PHE A 103 7.79 -1.52 -8.36
C PHE A 103 8.83 -2.45 -7.73
N TYR A 104 8.42 -3.49 -6.99
CA TYR A 104 9.33 -4.48 -6.40
C TYR A 104 10.19 -5.15 -7.46
N ASN A 105 9.57 -5.62 -8.55
CA ASN A 105 10.30 -6.18 -9.68
C ASN A 105 11.28 -5.18 -10.30
N SER A 106 10.91 -3.89 -10.41
CA SER A 106 11.80 -2.87 -10.98
C SER A 106 13.04 -2.57 -10.13
N ILE A 107 13.00 -2.86 -8.83
CA ILE A 107 14.13 -2.67 -7.91
C ILE A 107 14.84 -3.99 -7.55
N GLY A 108 14.56 -5.08 -8.30
CA GLY A 108 15.20 -6.38 -8.12
C GLY A 108 14.64 -7.23 -6.97
N LEU A 109 13.58 -6.77 -6.30
CA LEU A 109 12.83 -7.54 -5.30
C LEU A 109 11.82 -8.48 -5.97
N ASN A 110 12.35 -9.35 -6.84
CA ASN A 110 11.54 -10.26 -7.65
C ASN A 110 10.85 -11.33 -6.77
N ASN A 111 9.65 -11.74 -7.16
CA ASN A 111 8.87 -12.81 -6.52
C ASN A 111 8.44 -12.54 -5.06
N ILE A 112 8.58 -11.31 -4.56
CA ILE A 112 8.02 -10.94 -3.25
C ILE A 112 6.50 -10.80 -3.37
N GLN A 113 5.78 -11.54 -2.52
CA GLN A 113 4.33 -11.41 -2.38
C GLN A 113 3.98 -10.20 -1.52
N LEU A 114 2.87 -9.51 -1.82
CA LEU A 114 2.34 -8.48 -0.92
C LEU A 114 1.63 -9.12 0.28
N PRO A 115 1.59 -8.44 1.45
CA PRO A 115 0.71 -8.84 2.54
C PRO A 115 -0.76 -8.90 2.10
N GLU A 116 -1.58 -9.69 2.77
CA GLU A 116 -3.04 -9.59 2.65
C GLU A 116 -3.58 -8.45 3.55
N PHE A 117 -4.84 -8.03 3.35
CA PHE A 117 -5.50 -6.99 4.17
C PHE A 117 -6.83 -7.46 4.74
#